data_AF-A0A3N5VII2-F1
#
_entry.id   AF-A0A3N5VII2-F1
#
_cell.length_a   1.000
_cell.length_b   1.000
_cell.length_c   1.000
_cell.angle_alpha   90.00
_cell.angle_beta   90.00
_cell.angle_gamma   90.00
#
_symmetry.space_group_name_H-M   'P 1'
#
loop_
_entity.id
_entity.type
_entity.pdbx_description
1 polymer ?
#
loop_
_entity_poly.entity_id
_entity_poly.type
_entity_poly.pdbx_seq_one_letter_code
_entity_poly.pdbx_strand_id
1 'polypeptide(L)'
;MKLLLGATVALLLGALAVSWQGMTRGVKNTPPDEIARLKKQVAELRAEQDKLQLERQIQQLKATTPPTPTPVANAAEIESMKAQLEANQAALAQLDAEKAAARDAKVAQDEEGLLSQRDLEKGDTELRRARMIAEALLIGRVTEYVEDAEYGGFITFSILMPEQVQPGTVLAIRRKTGVLGQLKVSDVTAEGGIANPLPGFGPVNPEVGDELILPPQY
;
A
#
# COMPACT_ATOMS: atom_id res chain seq x y z
N MET A 1 -2.58 49.19 -42.36
CA MET A 1 -1.85 48.84 -41.12
C MET A 1 -2.16 47.43 -40.56
N LYS A 2 -2.71 46.48 -41.34
CA LYS A 2 -2.97 45.10 -40.86
C LYS A 2 -1.90 44.07 -41.29
N LEU A 3 -1.10 44.38 -42.31
CA LEU A 3 -0.04 43.50 -42.81
C LEU A 3 1.25 43.54 -41.96
N LEU A 4 1.51 44.64 -41.26
CA LEU A 4 2.69 44.76 -40.37
C LEU A 4 2.56 43.98 -39.06
N LEU A 5 1.33 43.81 -38.53
CA LEU A 5 1.11 42.99 -37.33
C LEU A 5 1.18 41.48 -37.60
N GLY A 6 0.87 41.02 -38.82
CA GLY A 6 0.99 39.61 -39.17
C GLY A 6 2.45 39.15 -39.27
N ALA A 7 3.32 40.00 -39.80
CA ALA A 7 4.74 39.71 -39.98
C ALA A 7 5.50 39.62 -38.64
N THR A 8 5.15 40.44 -37.65
CA THR A 8 5.78 40.39 -36.32
C THR A 8 5.39 39.15 -35.52
N VAL A 9 4.14 38.71 -35.62
CA VAL A 9 3.68 37.46 -34.99
C VAL A 9 4.34 36.24 -35.64
N ALA A 10 4.48 36.22 -36.96
CA ALA A 10 5.18 35.15 -37.66
C ALA A 10 6.68 35.07 -37.29
N LEU A 11 7.35 36.22 -37.12
CA LEU A 11 8.76 36.27 -36.67
C LEU A 11 8.93 35.76 -35.24
N LEU A 12 8.02 36.11 -34.34
CA LEU A 12 8.02 35.62 -32.95
C LEU A 12 7.76 34.12 -32.88
N LEU A 13 6.80 33.60 -33.65
CA LEU A 13 6.52 32.17 -33.70
C LEU A 13 7.67 31.37 -34.35
N GLY A 14 8.31 31.93 -35.38
CA GLY A 14 9.52 31.36 -35.97
C GLY A 14 10.69 31.27 -34.98
N ALA A 15 10.94 32.34 -34.22
CA ALA A 15 11.98 32.34 -33.19
C ALA A 15 11.70 31.36 -32.04
N LEU A 16 10.43 31.21 -31.64
CA LEU A 16 10.03 30.28 -30.59
C LEU A 16 10.15 28.81 -31.04
N ALA A 17 9.78 28.51 -32.29
CA ALA A 17 9.94 27.19 -32.88
C ALA A 17 11.43 26.79 -33.01
N VAL A 18 12.29 27.72 -33.45
CA VAL A 18 13.75 27.49 -33.53
C VAL A 18 14.37 27.30 -32.14
N SER A 19 13.89 28.02 -31.12
CA SER A 19 14.30 27.85 -29.71
C SER A 19 13.93 26.45 -29.18
N TRP A 20 12.71 25.98 -29.41
CA TRP A 20 12.27 24.65 -28.98
C TRP A 20 12.99 23.51 -29.71
N GLN A 21 13.26 23.67 -31.00
CA GLN A 21 14.02 22.68 -31.77
C GLN A 21 15.51 22.64 -31.40
N GLY A 22 16.10 23.78 -31.03
CA GLY A 22 17.46 23.87 -30.50
C GLY A 22 17.59 23.22 -29.12
N MET A 23 16.63 23.45 -28.23
CA MET A 23 16.61 22.87 -26.88
C MET A 23 16.44 21.35 -26.90
N THR A 24 15.56 20.82 -27.76
CA THR A 24 15.33 19.37 -27.88
C THR A 24 16.48 18.63 -28.58
N ARG A 25 17.24 19.30 -29.47
CA ARG A 25 18.48 18.73 -30.05
C ARG A 25 19.68 18.85 -29.09
N GLY A 26 19.74 19.88 -28.25
CA GLY A 26 20.77 20.05 -27.23
C GLY A 26 20.72 18.96 -26.16
N VAL A 27 19.52 18.67 -25.62
CA VAL A 27 19.31 17.63 -24.59
C VAL A 27 19.58 16.21 -25.11
N LYS A 28 19.40 15.96 -26.42
CA LYS A 28 19.69 14.65 -27.04
C LYS A 28 21.18 14.39 -27.28
N ASN A 29 22.02 15.42 -27.29
CA ASN A 29 23.46 15.32 -27.56
C ASN A 29 24.34 15.63 -26.36
N THR A 30 23.76 15.88 -25.17
CA THR A 30 24.55 16.10 -23.95
C THR A 30 25.13 14.74 -23.50
N PRO A 31 26.46 14.61 -23.39
CA PRO A 31 27.06 13.37 -22.88
C PRO A 31 26.54 13.11 -21.46
N PRO A 32 26.26 11.84 -21.10
CA PRO A 32 25.66 11.49 -19.81
C PRO A 32 26.47 11.98 -18.60
N ASP A 33 27.78 12.19 -18.78
CA ASP A 33 28.68 12.73 -17.77
C ASP A 33 28.40 14.20 -17.41
N GLU A 34 27.99 15.04 -18.37
CA GLU A 34 27.62 16.42 -18.10
C GLU A 34 26.27 16.51 -17.37
N ILE A 35 25.33 15.63 -17.71
CA ILE A 35 24.05 15.51 -16.99
C ILE A 35 24.28 15.07 -15.55
N ALA A 36 25.21 14.13 -15.31
CA ALA A 36 25.58 13.69 -13.97
C ALA A 36 26.21 14.83 -13.15
N ARG A 37 27.11 15.62 -13.74
CA ARG A 37 27.71 16.79 -13.08
C ARG A 37 26.67 17.86 -12.75
N LEU A 38 25.78 18.17 -13.70
CA LEU A 38 24.70 19.15 -13.49
C LEU A 38 23.72 18.68 -12.42
N LYS A 39 23.32 17.40 -12.40
CA LYS A 39 22.49 16.85 -11.33
C LYS A 39 23.16 16.95 -9.97
N LYS A 40 24.47 16.69 -9.90
CA LYS A 40 25.25 16.82 -8.66
C LYS A 40 25.28 18.28 -8.18
N GLN A 41 25.52 19.24 -9.08
CA GLN A 41 25.49 20.67 -8.75
C GLN A 41 24.09 21.13 -8.30
N VAL A 42 23.02 20.64 -8.93
CA VAL A 42 21.65 20.97 -8.51
C VAL A 42 21.31 20.39 -7.14
N ALA A 43 21.78 19.18 -6.84
CA ALA A 43 21.59 18.57 -5.52
C ALA A 43 22.32 19.36 -4.42
N GLU A 44 23.54 19.80 -4.70
CA GLU A 44 24.34 20.63 -3.79
C GLU A 44 23.69 22.00 -3.55
N LEU A 45 23.25 22.68 -4.62
CA LEU A 45 22.55 23.96 -4.52
C LEU A 45 21.23 23.85 -3.74
N ARG A 46 20.49 22.74 -3.89
CA ARG A 46 19.26 22.52 -3.11
C ARG A 46 19.57 22.33 -1.62
N ALA A 47 20.61 21.57 -1.29
CA ALA A 47 21.04 21.38 0.09
C ALA A 47 21.47 22.70 0.75
N GLU A 48 22.15 23.59 0.01
CA GLU A 48 22.49 24.93 0.49
C GLU A 48 21.26 25.81 0.69
N GLN A 49 20.29 25.75 -0.22
CA GLN A 49 19.02 26.49 -0.09
C GLN A 49 18.23 26.05 1.13
N ASP A 50 18.11 24.74 1.37
CA ASP A 50 17.39 24.19 2.54
C ASP A 50 18.05 24.63 3.85
N LYS A 51 19.39 24.65 3.90
CA LYS A 51 20.14 25.13 5.06
C LYS A 51 19.89 26.61 5.33
N LEU A 52 19.91 27.44 4.28
CA LEU A 52 19.63 28.89 4.40
C LEU A 52 18.17 29.16 4.80
N GLN A 53 17.23 28.35 4.33
CA GLN A 53 15.83 28.45 4.75
C GLN A 53 15.66 28.11 6.23
N LEU A 54 16.30 27.04 6.71
CA LEU A 54 16.33 26.67 8.12
C LEU A 54 16.93 27.79 8.99
N GLU A 55 18.06 28.36 8.57
CA GLU A 55 18.66 29.49 9.29
C GLU A 55 17.75 30.72 9.34
N ARG A 56 17.07 31.05 8.23
CA ARG A 56 16.09 32.14 8.20
C ARG A 56 14.89 31.85 9.10
N GLN A 57 14.41 30.62 9.14
CA GLN A 57 13.30 30.22 10.00
C GLN A 57 13.68 30.32 11.47
N ILE A 58 14.90 29.90 11.83
CA ILE A 58 15.44 30.05 13.19
C ILE A 58 15.61 31.53 13.54
N GLN A 59 16.10 32.37 12.62
CA GLN A 59 16.21 33.82 12.85
C GLN A 59 14.84 34.49 12.98
N GLN A 60 13.85 34.07 12.18
CA GLN A 60 12.48 34.55 12.33
C GLN A 60 11.90 34.16 13.68
N LEU A 61 12.06 32.91 14.13
CA LEU A 61 11.64 32.46 15.47
C LEU A 61 12.32 33.25 16.59
N LYS A 62 13.61 33.60 16.42
CA LYS A 62 14.35 34.47 17.34
C LYS A 62 13.95 35.95 17.26
N ALA A 63 13.41 36.41 16.13
CA ALA A 63 12.95 37.78 15.94
C ALA A 63 11.47 37.97 16.29
N THR A 64 10.65 36.91 16.26
CA THR A 64 9.25 36.89 16.69
C THR A 64 9.10 36.60 18.18
N THR A 65 10.19 36.43 18.91
CA THR A 65 10.20 36.50 20.38
C THR A 65 10.19 37.99 20.74
N PRO A 66 9.06 38.55 21.25
CA PRO A 66 9.02 39.95 21.65
C PRO A 66 9.96 40.18 22.85
N PRO A 67 10.42 41.42 23.10
CA PRO A 67 11.10 41.74 24.35
C PRO A 67 10.17 41.39 25.52
N THR A 68 10.74 40.77 26.55
CA THR A 68 10.09 40.32 27.78
C THR A 68 9.06 41.35 28.30
N PRO A 69 7.74 41.04 28.31
CA PRO A 69 6.77 41.86 29.02
C PRO A 69 6.86 41.59 30.53
N THR A 70 6.53 42.61 31.31
CA THR A 70 6.54 42.64 32.78
C THR A 70 5.78 41.47 33.43
N PRO A 71 6.18 41.02 34.64
CA PRO A 71 5.74 39.74 35.24
C PRO A 71 4.25 39.64 35.60
N VAL A 72 3.48 40.71 35.47
CA VAL A 72 2.07 40.79 35.90
C VAL A 72 1.08 40.35 34.80
N ALA A 73 1.46 40.44 33.51
CA ALA A 73 0.61 40.00 32.39
C ALA A 73 0.64 38.47 32.20
N ASN A 74 1.77 37.84 32.52
CA ASN A 74 1.96 36.39 32.35
C ASN A 74 1.12 35.56 33.35
N ALA A 75 0.79 36.09 34.53
CA ALA A 75 0.06 35.32 35.54
C ALA A 75 -1.37 34.95 35.11
N ALA A 76 -2.11 35.88 34.50
CA ALA A 76 -3.47 35.64 34.03
C ALA A 76 -3.51 34.75 32.77
N GLU A 77 -2.52 34.85 31.88
CA GLU A 77 -2.37 33.96 30.72
C GLU A 77 -1.96 32.55 31.13
N ILE A 78 -1.11 32.40 32.14
CA ILE A 78 -0.72 31.09 32.69
C ILE A 78 -1.90 30.40 33.40
N GLU A 79 -2.72 31.13 34.17
CA GLU A 79 -3.90 30.57 34.83
C GLU A 79 -4.98 30.14 33.82
N SER A 80 -5.21 30.92 32.77
CA SER A 80 -6.16 30.56 31.71
C SER A 80 -5.68 29.38 30.86
N MET A 81 -4.37 29.31 30.54
CA MET A 81 -3.78 28.12 29.91
C MET A 81 -3.86 26.88 30.81
N LYS A 82 -3.61 27.02 32.11
CA LYS A 82 -3.70 25.90 33.06
C LYS A 82 -5.13 25.37 33.16
N ALA A 83 -6.12 26.25 33.23
CA ALA A 83 -7.53 25.86 33.22
C ALA A 83 -7.94 25.18 31.90
N GLN A 84 -7.42 25.64 30.74
CA GLN A 84 -7.65 24.98 29.46
C GLN A 84 -6.96 23.60 29.38
N LEU A 85 -5.76 23.45 29.93
CA LEU A 85 -5.05 22.17 29.99
C LEU A 85 -5.77 21.17 30.89
N GLU A 86 -6.27 21.60 32.05
CA GLU A 86 -7.05 20.76 32.97
C GLU A 86 -8.38 20.34 32.33
N ALA A 87 -9.07 21.25 31.63
CA ALA A 87 -10.28 20.93 30.88
C ALA A 87 -10.01 19.94 29.72
N ASN A 88 -8.91 20.13 28.99
CA ASN A 88 -8.51 19.22 27.91
C ASN A 88 -8.08 17.85 28.44
N GLN A 89 -7.38 17.79 29.58
CA GLN A 89 -7.01 16.52 30.23
C GLN A 89 -8.25 15.77 30.71
N ALA A 90 -9.23 16.47 31.29
CA ALA A 90 -10.49 15.85 31.69
C ALA A 90 -11.30 15.33 30.48
N ALA A 91 -11.34 16.07 29.38
CA ALA A 91 -11.99 15.64 28.15
C ALA A 91 -11.28 14.43 27.51
N LEU A 92 -9.94 14.40 27.52
CA LEU A 92 -9.16 13.26 27.04
C LEU A 92 -9.39 12.02 27.91
N ALA A 93 -9.42 12.17 29.24
CA ALA A 93 -9.70 11.07 30.15
C ALA A 93 -11.10 10.47 29.95
N GLN A 94 -12.11 11.31 29.66
CA GLN A 94 -13.46 10.85 29.33
C GLN A 94 -13.50 10.09 28.00
N LEU A 95 -12.83 10.62 26.97
CA LEU A 95 -12.74 9.95 25.67
C LEU A 95 -11.98 8.62 25.75
N ASP A 96 -10.93 8.54 26.57
CA ASP A 96 -10.18 7.30 26.78
C ASP A 96 -10.98 6.26 27.56
N ALA A 97 -11.76 6.69 28.56
CA ALA A 97 -12.68 5.82 29.30
C ALA A 97 -13.80 5.29 28.41
N GLU A 98 -14.39 6.14 27.56
CA GLU A 98 -15.44 5.74 26.61
C GLU A 98 -14.89 4.78 25.54
N LYS A 99 -13.68 5.04 25.02
CA LYS A 99 -12.99 4.14 24.09
C LYS A 99 -12.57 2.82 24.76
N ALA A 100 -12.19 2.83 26.03
CA ALA A 100 -11.90 1.61 26.77
C ALA A 100 -13.18 0.77 26.92
N ALA A 101 -14.28 1.37 27.37
CA ALA A 101 -15.57 0.68 27.49
C ALA A 101 -16.10 0.15 26.15
N ALA A 102 -15.93 0.91 25.05
CA ALA A 102 -16.31 0.47 23.71
C ALA A 102 -15.45 -0.70 23.20
N ARG A 103 -14.14 -0.70 23.52
CA ARG A 103 -13.26 -1.82 23.20
C ARG A 103 -13.64 -3.06 24.00
N ASP A 104 -13.89 -2.92 25.29
CA ASP A 104 -14.27 -4.04 26.17
C ASP A 104 -15.61 -4.64 25.75
N ALA A 105 -16.59 -3.81 25.39
CA ALA A 105 -17.88 -4.27 24.88
C ALA A 105 -17.75 -5.03 23.54
N LYS A 106 -16.86 -4.57 22.65
CA LYS A 106 -16.59 -5.26 21.39
C LYS A 106 -15.91 -6.61 21.62
N VAL A 107 -14.89 -6.65 22.49
CA VAL A 107 -14.21 -7.90 22.85
C VAL A 107 -15.19 -8.91 23.46
N ALA A 108 -16.07 -8.47 24.36
CA ALA A 108 -17.08 -9.34 24.96
C ALA A 108 -18.05 -9.93 23.92
N GLN A 109 -18.51 -9.11 22.96
CA GLN A 109 -19.37 -9.59 21.86
C GLN A 109 -18.65 -10.58 20.95
N ASP A 110 -17.38 -10.30 20.62
CA ASP A 110 -16.56 -11.18 19.79
C ASP A 110 -16.32 -12.54 20.50
N GLU A 111 -16.05 -12.54 21.82
CA GLU A 111 -15.88 -13.75 22.63
C GLU A 111 -17.15 -14.60 22.71
N GLU A 112 -18.31 -13.98 22.92
CA GLU A 112 -19.60 -14.68 22.97
C GLU A 112 -19.98 -15.26 21.59
N GLY A 113 -19.69 -14.52 20.52
CA GLY A 113 -19.83 -14.99 19.14
C GLY A 113 -18.94 -16.19 18.82
N LEU A 114 -17.67 -16.18 19.26
CA LEU A 114 -16.73 -17.29 19.10
C LEU A 114 -17.15 -18.52 19.90
N LEU A 115 -17.67 -18.35 21.12
CA LEU A 115 -18.16 -19.45 21.96
C LEU A 115 -19.39 -20.13 21.34
N SER A 116 -20.39 -19.34 20.92
CA SER A 116 -21.60 -19.86 20.27
C SER A 116 -21.27 -20.57 18.95
N GLN A 117 -20.33 -20.05 18.16
CA GLN A 117 -19.84 -20.72 16.95
C GLN A 117 -19.14 -22.04 17.27
N ARG A 118 -18.27 -22.07 18.30
CA ARG A 118 -17.58 -23.30 18.72
C ARG A 118 -18.55 -24.39 19.17
N ASP A 119 -19.66 -24.01 19.80
CA ASP A 119 -20.68 -24.99 20.23
C ASP A 119 -21.50 -25.52 19.05
N LEU A 120 -21.72 -24.73 17.99
CA LEU A 120 -22.30 -25.20 16.72
C LEU A 120 -21.34 -26.15 15.98
N GLU A 121 -20.04 -25.86 15.96
CA GLU A 121 -19.01 -26.68 15.30
C GLU A 121 -18.77 -28.04 15.96
N LYS A 122 -19.08 -28.20 17.26
CA LYS A 122 -19.03 -29.50 17.93
C LYS A 122 -20.08 -30.48 17.37
N GLY A 123 -21.18 -29.96 16.83
CA GLY A 123 -22.27 -30.76 16.26
C GLY A 123 -22.07 -31.14 14.80
N ASP A 124 -21.31 -30.35 14.04
CA ASP A 124 -21.15 -30.52 12.60
C ASP A 124 -19.69 -30.38 12.15
N THR A 125 -19.06 -31.52 11.91
CA THR A 125 -17.68 -31.63 11.44
C THR A 125 -17.47 -31.02 10.05
N GLU A 126 -18.51 -30.93 9.24
CA GLU A 126 -18.44 -30.31 7.91
C GLU A 126 -18.39 -28.79 8.00
N LEU A 127 -19.16 -28.19 8.92
CA LEU A 127 -19.08 -26.74 9.20
C LEU A 127 -17.69 -26.35 9.72
N ARG A 128 -17.12 -27.16 10.61
CA ARG A 128 -15.74 -26.94 11.09
C ARG A 128 -14.74 -26.98 9.94
N ARG A 129 -14.85 -27.95 9.03
CA ARG A 129 -14.00 -28.06 7.83
C ARG A 129 -14.18 -26.86 6.91
N ALA A 130 -15.42 -26.49 6.60
CA ALA A 130 -15.75 -25.35 5.73
C ALA A 130 -15.17 -24.04 6.28
N ARG A 131 -15.21 -23.85 7.60
CA ARG A 131 -14.60 -22.70 8.29
C ARG A 131 -13.08 -22.72 8.20
N MET A 132 -12.44 -23.85 8.50
CA MET A 132 -10.98 -23.97 8.36
C MET A 132 -10.51 -23.65 6.94
N ILE A 133 -11.29 -24.05 5.93
CA ILE A 133 -11.01 -23.72 4.53
C ILE A 133 -11.23 -22.22 4.26
N ALA A 134 -12.29 -21.61 4.82
CA ALA A 134 -12.57 -20.18 4.66
C ALA A 134 -11.55 -19.29 5.35
N GLU A 135 -11.09 -19.66 6.55
CA GLU A 135 -10.08 -18.95 7.33
C GLU A 135 -8.64 -19.24 6.86
N ALA A 136 -8.44 -20.26 6.01
CA ALA A 136 -7.12 -20.58 5.48
C ALA A 136 -6.51 -19.39 4.74
N LEU A 137 -5.20 -19.22 4.95
CA LEU A 137 -4.42 -18.13 4.38
C LEU A 137 -4.45 -18.17 2.85
N LEU A 138 -4.81 -17.04 2.24
CA LEU A 138 -4.82 -16.89 0.79
C LEU A 138 -3.39 -16.68 0.28
N ILE A 139 -2.93 -17.60 -0.55
CA ILE A 139 -1.57 -17.63 -1.09
C ILE A 139 -1.52 -17.03 -2.49
N GLY A 140 -2.55 -17.30 -3.28
CA GLY A 140 -2.60 -16.93 -4.68
C GLY A 140 -4.00 -16.94 -5.26
N ARG A 141 -4.13 -16.45 -6.49
CA ARG A 141 -5.38 -16.50 -7.26
C ARG A 141 -5.11 -17.02 -8.66
N VAL A 142 -5.93 -17.96 -9.12
CA VAL A 142 -5.83 -18.53 -10.47
C VAL A 142 -6.07 -17.43 -11.50
N THR A 143 -5.13 -17.30 -12.44
CA THR A 143 -5.20 -16.35 -13.56
C THR A 143 -5.66 -17.03 -14.83
N GLU A 144 -5.21 -18.25 -15.07
CA GLU A 144 -5.57 -19.02 -16.25
C GLU A 144 -5.49 -20.52 -15.96
N TYR A 145 -6.36 -21.29 -16.59
CA TYR A 145 -6.30 -22.74 -16.62
C TYR A 145 -6.18 -23.18 -18.07
N VAL A 146 -5.15 -23.98 -18.36
CA VAL A 146 -4.89 -24.52 -19.69
C VAL A 146 -4.87 -26.04 -19.56
N GLU A 147 -5.69 -26.71 -20.35
CA GLU A 147 -5.72 -28.17 -20.43
C GLU A 147 -4.98 -28.64 -21.66
N ASP A 148 -3.82 -29.27 -21.47
CA ASP A 148 -3.02 -29.85 -22.54
C ASP A 148 -3.19 -31.37 -22.57
N ALA A 149 -3.42 -31.93 -23.76
CA ALA A 149 -3.60 -33.35 -23.96
C ALA A 149 -2.32 -34.17 -23.73
N GLU A 150 -1.13 -33.56 -23.83
CA GLU A 150 0.18 -34.22 -23.62
C GLU A 150 0.71 -34.07 -22.19
N TYR A 151 0.50 -32.91 -21.56
CA TYR A 151 1.09 -32.56 -20.26
C TYR A 151 0.08 -32.55 -19.09
N GLY A 152 -1.20 -32.76 -19.39
CA GLY A 152 -2.29 -32.57 -18.44
C GLY A 152 -2.68 -31.09 -18.29
N GLY A 153 -3.67 -30.82 -17.44
CA GLY A 153 -4.01 -29.45 -17.07
C GLY A 153 -2.89 -28.78 -16.30
N PHE A 154 -2.66 -27.48 -16.50
CA PHE A 154 -1.86 -26.66 -15.60
C PHE A 154 -2.56 -25.33 -15.36
N ILE A 155 -2.31 -24.74 -14.20
CA ILE A 155 -2.79 -23.40 -13.87
C ILE A 155 -1.63 -22.42 -13.82
N THR A 156 -1.90 -21.20 -14.26
CA THR A 156 -1.11 -20.04 -13.89
C THR A 156 -1.86 -19.29 -12.79
N PHE A 157 -1.13 -18.74 -11.83
CA PHE A 157 -1.72 -17.99 -10.73
C PHE A 157 -0.85 -16.83 -10.31
N SER A 158 -1.50 -15.76 -9.83
CA SER A 158 -0.81 -14.66 -9.18
C SER A 158 -0.48 -15.04 -7.74
N ILE A 159 0.77 -14.75 -7.35
CA ILE A 159 1.27 -15.06 -6.01
C ILE A 159 1.07 -13.82 -5.14
N LEU A 160 0.25 -13.94 -4.10
CA LEU A 160 0.12 -12.89 -3.08
C LEU A 160 1.18 -13.05 -1.98
N MET A 161 1.54 -14.29 -1.64
CA MET A 161 2.50 -14.60 -0.57
C MET A 161 3.69 -15.40 -1.11
N PRO A 162 4.73 -14.73 -1.64
CA PRO A 162 5.86 -15.40 -2.26
C PRO A 162 6.67 -16.25 -1.29
N GLU A 163 6.68 -15.91 -0.01
CA GLU A 163 7.35 -16.69 1.04
C GLU A 163 6.77 -18.11 1.24
N GLN A 164 5.49 -18.31 0.94
CA GLN A 164 4.79 -19.60 1.12
C GLN A 164 4.80 -20.45 -0.18
N VAL A 165 5.24 -19.87 -1.30
CA VAL A 165 5.20 -20.52 -2.62
C VAL A 165 6.61 -20.85 -3.08
N GLN A 166 6.97 -22.13 -3.01
CA GLN A 166 8.21 -22.65 -3.58
C GLN A 166 7.89 -23.74 -4.60
N PRO A 167 8.77 -23.95 -5.60
CA PRO A 167 8.67 -25.10 -6.48
C PRO A 167 8.59 -26.40 -5.66
N GLY A 168 7.58 -27.22 -5.95
CA GLY A 168 7.27 -28.46 -5.25
C GLY A 168 6.24 -28.35 -4.13
N THR A 169 5.86 -27.13 -3.70
CA THR A 169 4.81 -26.94 -2.68
C THR A 169 3.45 -27.43 -3.19
N VAL A 170 2.67 -28.06 -2.31
CA VAL A 170 1.30 -28.48 -2.60
C VAL A 170 0.33 -27.40 -2.13
N LEU A 171 -0.49 -26.90 -3.05
CA LEU A 171 -1.53 -25.92 -2.82
C LEU A 171 -2.90 -26.55 -3.06
N ALA A 172 -3.92 -26.08 -2.37
CA ALA A 172 -5.30 -26.48 -2.58
C ALA A 172 -6.08 -25.35 -3.26
N ILE A 173 -6.91 -25.68 -4.26
CA ILE A 173 -7.83 -24.72 -4.85
C ILE A 173 -9.08 -24.64 -3.97
N ARG A 174 -9.34 -23.45 -3.43
CA ARG A 174 -10.54 -23.09 -2.69
C ARG A 174 -11.52 -22.36 -3.61
N ARG A 175 -12.76 -22.86 -3.64
CA ARG A 175 -13.91 -22.15 -4.20
C ARG A 175 -14.98 -22.01 -3.11
N LYS A 176 -15.24 -20.78 -2.68
CA LYS A 176 -16.09 -20.46 -1.51
C LYS A 176 -15.57 -21.17 -0.25
N THR A 177 -16.27 -22.20 0.22
CA THR A 177 -15.95 -22.97 1.43
C THR A 177 -15.45 -24.39 1.14
N GLY A 178 -15.32 -24.77 -0.13
CA GLY A 178 -14.89 -26.10 -0.55
C GLY A 178 -13.49 -26.10 -1.17
N VAL A 179 -12.77 -27.22 -1.01
CA VAL A 179 -11.53 -27.50 -1.73
C VAL A 179 -11.86 -28.36 -2.95
N LEU A 180 -11.54 -27.86 -4.15
CA LEU A 180 -11.78 -28.55 -5.42
C LEU A 180 -10.74 -29.66 -5.66
N GLY A 181 -9.51 -29.42 -5.26
CA GLY A 181 -8.40 -30.33 -5.47
C GLY A 181 -7.07 -29.73 -5.06
N GLN A 182 -6.03 -30.55 -5.13
CA GLN A 182 -4.67 -30.16 -4.83
C GLN A 182 -3.87 -29.99 -6.11
N LEU A 183 -2.93 -29.07 -6.08
CA LEU A 183 -2.01 -28.73 -7.14
C LEU A 183 -0.59 -28.74 -6.57
N LYS A 184 0.37 -29.13 -7.38
CA LYS A 184 1.78 -29.02 -7.06
C LYS A 184 2.39 -27.89 -7.87
N VAL A 185 3.02 -26.94 -7.19
CA VAL A 185 3.75 -25.85 -7.83
C VAL A 185 4.94 -26.43 -8.60
N SER A 186 5.00 -26.16 -9.89
CA SER A 186 6.08 -26.62 -10.76
C SER A 186 7.18 -25.57 -10.84
N ASP A 187 6.80 -24.31 -11.06
CA ASP A 187 7.74 -23.20 -11.18
C ASP A 187 7.15 -21.90 -10.62
N VAL A 188 8.03 -21.01 -10.17
CA VAL A 188 7.68 -19.72 -9.56
C VAL A 188 8.48 -18.63 -10.26
N THR A 189 7.76 -17.76 -10.97
CA THR A 189 8.33 -16.63 -11.70
C THR A 189 7.97 -15.30 -11.03
N ALA A 190 8.59 -14.21 -11.48
CA ALA A 190 8.27 -12.87 -10.98
C ALA A 190 6.84 -12.41 -11.35
N GLU A 191 6.23 -13.00 -12.37
CA GLU A 191 4.88 -12.65 -12.85
C GLU A 191 3.79 -13.56 -12.24
N GLY A 192 4.17 -14.69 -11.65
CA GLY A 192 3.24 -15.65 -11.08
C GLY A 192 3.84 -17.05 -10.93
N GLY A 193 3.03 -17.97 -10.41
CA GLY A 193 3.38 -19.38 -10.28
C GLY A 193 2.68 -20.24 -11.33
N ILE A 194 3.31 -21.36 -11.68
CA ILE A 194 2.71 -22.42 -12.48
C ILE A 194 2.52 -23.63 -11.57
N ALA A 195 1.34 -24.22 -11.56
CA ALA A 195 1.06 -25.43 -10.79
C ALA A 195 0.28 -26.46 -11.60
N ASN A 196 0.60 -27.72 -11.37
CA ASN A 196 -0.03 -28.86 -12.02
C ASN A 196 -0.98 -29.56 -11.04
N PRO A 197 -2.20 -29.94 -11.45
CA PRO A 197 -3.15 -30.67 -10.63
C PRO A 197 -2.61 -32.05 -10.27
N LEU A 198 -2.78 -32.42 -9.00
CA LEU A 198 -2.46 -33.74 -8.50
C LEU A 198 -3.63 -34.70 -8.74
N PRO A 199 -3.36 -36.02 -8.89
CA PRO A 199 -4.41 -37.02 -8.98
C PRO A 199 -5.30 -36.96 -7.74
N GLY A 200 -6.62 -36.90 -7.94
CA GLY A 200 -7.59 -36.59 -6.88
C GLY A 200 -8.18 -35.18 -6.98
N PHE A 201 -7.82 -34.42 -8.02
CA PHE A 201 -8.56 -33.24 -8.44
C PHE A 201 -10.02 -33.63 -8.73
N GLY A 202 -10.99 -32.94 -8.12
CA GLY A 202 -12.41 -33.22 -8.27
C GLY A 202 -12.88 -33.11 -9.73
N PRO A 203 -14.13 -33.48 -10.04
CA PRO A 203 -14.67 -33.49 -11.40
C PRO A 203 -14.85 -32.09 -12.02
N VAL A 204 -14.48 -31.03 -11.31
CA VAL A 204 -14.72 -29.62 -11.67
C VAL A 204 -13.39 -28.96 -11.95
N ASN A 205 -13.24 -28.38 -13.13
CA ASN A 205 -12.01 -27.71 -13.56
C ASN A 205 -11.78 -26.39 -12.81
N PRO A 206 -10.51 -25.98 -12.62
CA PRO A 206 -10.16 -24.67 -12.08
C PRO A 206 -10.72 -23.55 -12.96
N GLU A 207 -11.20 -22.48 -12.33
CA GLU A 207 -11.68 -21.28 -13.01
C GLU A 207 -10.81 -20.07 -12.66
N VAL A 208 -10.78 -19.09 -13.55
CA VAL A 208 -10.11 -17.82 -13.31
C VAL A 208 -10.74 -17.13 -12.10
N GLY A 209 -9.91 -16.71 -11.16
CA GLY A 209 -10.34 -16.08 -9.93
C GLY A 209 -10.50 -17.02 -8.74
N ASP A 210 -10.36 -18.34 -8.93
CA ASP A 210 -10.30 -19.30 -7.82
C ASP A 210 -9.12 -19.01 -6.89
N GLU A 211 -9.28 -19.35 -5.62
CA GLU A 211 -8.33 -19.02 -4.57
C GLU A 211 -7.40 -20.19 -4.29
N LEU A 212 -6.12 -19.91 -4.02
CA LEU A 212 -5.14 -20.92 -3.65
C LEU A 212 -4.77 -20.77 -2.17
N ILE A 213 -4.85 -21.88 -1.44
CA ILE A 213 -4.59 -21.94 -0.01
C ILE A 213 -3.63 -23.10 0.32
N LEU A 214 -3.05 -23.09 1.52
CA LEU A 214 -2.36 -24.27 2.03
C LEU A 214 -3.43 -25.33 2.33
N PRO A 215 -3.21 -26.60 1.95
CA PRO A 215 -4.15 -27.65 2.28
C PRO A 215 -4.32 -27.74 3.81
N PRO A 216 -5.55 -27.70 4.34
CA PRO A 216 -5.78 -27.84 5.77
C PRO A 216 -5.32 -29.23 6.22
N GLN A 217 -4.61 -29.29 7.35
CA GLN A 217 -4.21 -30.56 7.96
C GLN A 217 -5.41 -31.15 8.72
N TYR A 218 -5.78 -32.38 8.39
CA TYR A 218 -6.88 -33.12 8.99
C TYR A 218 -6.39 -34.11 10.05
#